data_AF-A0A7Y2MN69-F1
#
_entry.id   AF-A0A7Y2MN69-F1
#
_cell.length_a   1.000
_cell.length_b   1.000
_cell.length_c   1.000
_cell.angle_alpha   90.00
_cell.angle_beta   90.00
_cell.angle_gamma   90.00
#
_symmetry.space_group_name_H-M   'P 1'
#
loop_
_entity.id
_entity.type
_entity.pdbx_description
1 polymer ?
#
loop_
_entity_poly.entity_id
_entity_poly.type
_entity_poly.pdbx_seq_one_letter_code
_entity_poly.pdbx_strand_id
1 'polypeptide(L)'
;DQGYIGQRDPKNPGFSPTGKMELALRKKSLNDIFGPLKRSRKGNHNTKYVGKGDDPTSELRPFEFGDRTDHLAISESLRNAQINHGIDEFYLTQEDLEIRETHFQSQMSTVLMIDISHSMILYGEDRITPAKKVAMALAEMIQTQYAKDTLDIIVFGNDAWQIELKDVPYLQVGPYHTNTVAGLELAMKILRKRKNPNKQIFMITDGKPTCIKKGKKYYKNSFGLDRSIVNRTLALAMKCRKLNIPITTFMIAKDPYLVQFVDEFTNVNNGKAFYSSLKGLGEYIFLDYKNNKRRKK
;
A
#
# COMPACT_ATOMS: atom_id res chain seq x y z
N ASP A 1 27.11 -20.81 11.67
CA ASP A 1 26.83 -19.38 11.41
C ASP A 1 26.12 -19.14 10.09
N GLN A 2 24.85 -18.74 10.11
CA GLN A 2 24.05 -18.44 8.89
C GLN A 2 24.27 -17.02 8.33
N GLY A 3 25.31 -16.30 8.78
CA GLY A 3 25.68 -14.99 8.23
C GLY A 3 24.68 -13.85 8.49
N TYR A 4 23.88 -13.95 9.56
CA TYR A 4 22.85 -12.96 9.92
C TYR A 4 23.39 -11.71 10.65
N ILE A 5 24.64 -11.77 11.12
CA ILE A 5 25.27 -10.71 11.91
C ILE A 5 26.42 -10.13 11.08
N GLY A 6 26.39 -8.81 10.84
CA GLY A 6 27.47 -8.10 10.16
C GLY A 6 28.70 -7.96 11.07
N GLN A 7 29.89 -7.73 10.50
CA GLN A 7 31.08 -7.44 11.28
C GLN A 7 30.86 -6.21 12.17
N ARG A 8 31.27 -6.33 13.44
CA ARG A 8 31.15 -5.25 14.45
C ARG A 8 32.01 -4.07 14.02
N ASP A 9 31.38 -2.92 13.79
CA ASP A 9 32.09 -1.65 13.61
C ASP A 9 32.60 -1.17 14.98
N PRO A 10 33.92 -0.98 15.19
CA PRO A 10 34.46 -0.55 16.48
C PRO A 10 33.97 0.84 16.93
N LYS A 11 33.34 1.64 16.06
CA LYS A 11 32.75 2.94 16.44
C LYS A 11 31.28 2.89 16.86
N ASN A 12 30.58 1.77 16.66
CA ASN A 12 29.17 1.65 17.00
C ASN A 12 28.87 0.22 17.49
N PRO A 13 28.86 -0.04 18.82
CA PRO A 13 28.70 -1.39 19.38
C PRO A 13 27.27 -1.96 19.22
N GLY A 14 26.42 -1.31 18.42
CA GLY A 14 25.08 -1.76 18.09
C GLY A 14 25.08 -2.94 17.11
N PHE A 15 24.17 -3.88 17.33
CA PHE A 15 23.90 -4.97 16.41
C PHE A 15 23.47 -4.42 15.04
N SER A 16 24.27 -4.66 13.99
CA SER A 16 23.93 -4.33 12.60
C SER A 16 23.60 -5.62 11.83
N PRO A 17 22.31 -5.98 11.69
CA PRO A 17 21.85 -7.08 10.86
C PRO A 17 22.38 -7.00 9.42
N THR A 18 22.71 -8.16 8.84
CA THR A 18 23.05 -8.23 7.41
C THR A 18 21.79 -8.12 6.53
N GLY A 19 21.95 -7.78 5.26
CA GLY A 19 20.82 -7.77 4.30
C GLY A 19 20.10 -9.13 4.20
N LYS A 20 20.79 -10.24 4.48
CA LYS A 20 20.17 -11.58 4.58
C LYS A 20 19.25 -11.69 5.79
N MET A 21 19.64 -11.13 6.94
CA MET A 21 18.81 -11.10 8.14
C MET A 21 17.58 -10.20 7.95
N GLU A 22 17.75 -9.05 7.31
CA GLU A 22 16.64 -8.15 6.98
C GLU A 22 15.59 -8.83 6.09
N LEU A 23 16.03 -9.51 5.02
CA LEU A 23 15.15 -10.28 4.15
C LEU A 23 14.45 -11.43 4.89
N ALA A 24 15.16 -12.13 5.78
CA ALA A 24 14.58 -13.19 6.60
C ALA A 24 13.50 -12.66 7.56
N LEU A 25 13.74 -11.50 8.19
CA LEU A 25 12.76 -10.83 9.06
C LEU A 25 11.50 -10.40 8.30
N ARG A 26 11.67 -9.91 7.07
CA ARG A 26 10.56 -9.53 6.18
C ARG A 26 9.71 -10.73 5.78
N LYS A 27 10.33 -11.81 5.29
CA LYS A 27 9.63 -13.06 4.93
C LYS A 27 8.94 -13.70 6.13
N LYS A 28 9.59 -13.70 7.30
CA LYS A 28 8.99 -14.17 8.55
C LYS A 28 7.77 -13.34 8.92
N SER A 29 7.88 -12.02 8.90
CA SER A 29 6.75 -11.12 9.18
C SER A 29 5.59 -11.36 8.21
N LEU A 30 5.87 -11.47 6.90
CA LEU A 30 4.85 -11.83 5.90
C LEU A 30 4.11 -13.12 6.25
N ASN A 31 4.83 -14.17 6.64
CA ASN A 31 4.24 -15.46 7.00
C ASN A 31 3.46 -15.39 8.31
N ASP A 32 4.01 -14.73 9.33
CA ASP A 32 3.36 -14.57 10.64
C ASP A 32 2.03 -13.80 10.50
N ILE A 33 1.97 -12.80 9.62
CA ILE A 33 0.80 -11.94 9.44
C ILE A 33 -0.19 -12.53 8.42
N PHE A 34 0.27 -12.93 7.24
CA PHE A 34 -0.59 -13.31 6.11
C PHE A 34 -0.66 -14.83 5.86
N GLY A 35 0.16 -15.63 6.53
CA GLY A 35 0.12 -17.09 6.45
C GLY A 35 -1.24 -17.68 6.86
N PRO A 36 -1.83 -17.28 8.01
CA PRO A 36 -3.16 -17.71 8.42
C PRO A 36 -4.26 -17.25 7.44
N LEU A 37 -4.12 -16.05 6.86
CA LEU A 37 -5.05 -15.49 5.87
C LEU A 37 -5.07 -16.29 4.56
N LYS A 38 -3.89 -16.75 4.08
CA LYS A 38 -3.75 -17.59 2.87
C LYS A 38 -4.49 -18.93 2.98
N ARG A 39 -4.61 -19.52 4.18
CA ARG A 39 -5.37 -20.76 4.39
C ARG A 39 -6.89 -20.55 4.25
N SER A 40 -7.40 -19.32 4.31
CA SER A 40 -8.84 -19.03 4.30
C SER A 40 -9.40 -18.48 2.98
N ARG A 41 -8.56 -18.08 2.00
CA ARG A 41 -9.03 -17.55 0.70
C ARG A 41 -8.06 -17.84 -0.43
N LYS A 42 -8.39 -18.83 -1.25
CA LYS A 42 -7.90 -18.98 -2.62
C LYS A 42 -8.69 -18.01 -3.49
N GLY A 43 -8.17 -16.80 -3.65
CA GLY A 43 -8.81 -15.77 -4.45
C GLY A 43 -7.76 -14.76 -4.85
N ASN A 44 -7.04 -15.06 -5.94
CA ASN A 44 -6.33 -14.04 -6.69
C ASN A 44 -7.32 -12.91 -7.00
N HIS A 45 -6.85 -11.67 -6.91
CA HIS A 45 -7.51 -10.54 -7.54
C HIS A 45 -7.47 -10.75 -9.07
N ASN A 46 -8.27 -11.68 -9.60
CA ASN A 46 -8.65 -11.65 -11.01
C ASN A 46 -9.61 -10.47 -11.15
N THR A 47 -9.09 -9.35 -11.63
CA THR A 47 -9.93 -8.36 -12.28
C THR A 47 -10.57 -9.04 -13.49
N LYS A 48 -11.90 -9.15 -13.50
CA LYS A 48 -12.68 -9.70 -14.62
C LYS A 48 -12.74 -8.77 -15.85
N TYR A 49 -11.95 -7.71 -15.86
CA TYR A 49 -11.89 -6.76 -16.97
C TYR A 49 -10.66 -7.06 -17.81
N VAL A 50 -10.88 -7.81 -18.90
CA VAL A 50 -9.99 -7.82 -20.06
C VAL A 50 -10.39 -6.58 -20.87
N GLY A 51 -9.47 -5.64 -21.09
CA GLY A 51 -9.79 -4.43 -21.84
C GLY A 51 -8.70 -3.35 -21.84
N LYS A 52 -8.46 -2.79 -23.04
CA LYS A 52 -7.73 -1.56 -23.41
C LYS A 52 -6.59 -1.14 -22.46
N GLY A 53 -5.62 -2.03 -22.22
CA GLY A 53 -4.32 -1.69 -21.64
C GLY A 53 -3.27 -1.45 -22.73
N ASP A 54 -2.07 -0.97 -22.38
CA ASP A 54 -0.98 -0.71 -23.35
C ASP A 54 0.19 -1.74 -23.24
N ASP A 55 0.09 -2.76 -22.36
CA ASP A 55 1.10 -3.81 -22.22
C ASP A 55 0.66 -5.07 -23.01
N PRO A 56 1.29 -5.41 -24.16
CA PRO A 56 0.93 -6.59 -24.94
C PRO A 56 1.33 -7.87 -24.20
N THR A 57 0.41 -8.83 -24.16
CA THR A 57 0.67 -10.20 -23.69
C THR A 57 1.04 -11.10 -24.87
N SER A 58 1.45 -12.33 -24.56
CA SER A 58 1.65 -13.37 -25.57
C SER A 58 0.36 -14.11 -25.93
N GLU A 59 -0.76 -13.80 -25.28
CA GLU A 59 -2.06 -14.40 -25.58
C GLU A 59 -2.68 -13.69 -26.79
N LEU A 60 -3.21 -14.49 -27.71
CA LEU A 60 -3.81 -14.05 -28.96
C LEU A 60 -5.30 -14.36 -28.92
N ARG A 61 -6.11 -13.47 -29.49
CA ARG A 61 -7.52 -13.72 -29.73
C ARG A 61 -7.96 -13.22 -31.11
N PRO A 62 -9.05 -13.73 -31.67
CA PRO A 62 -9.64 -13.20 -32.90
C PRO A 62 -9.98 -11.71 -32.76
N PHE A 63 -9.79 -10.96 -33.84
CA PHE A 63 -10.16 -9.55 -33.94
C PHE A 63 -11.68 -9.36 -33.90
N GLU A 64 -12.14 -8.38 -33.11
CA GLU A 64 -13.54 -7.97 -33.07
C GLU A 64 -13.69 -6.50 -33.50
N PHE A 65 -14.83 -6.17 -34.10
CA PHE A 65 -15.09 -4.82 -34.58
C PHE A 65 -15.05 -3.80 -33.42
N GLY A 66 -14.18 -2.80 -33.53
CA GLY A 66 -13.94 -1.79 -32.49
C GLY A 66 -12.63 -1.98 -31.71
N ASP A 67 -11.89 -3.06 -31.96
CA ASP A 67 -10.53 -3.23 -31.47
C ASP A 67 -9.56 -2.21 -32.07
N ARG A 68 -8.55 -1.83 -31.27
CA ARG A 68 -7.53 -0.89 -31.72
C ARG A 68 -6.54 -1.60 -32.63
N THR A 69 -6.24 -1.00 -33.78
CA THR A 69 -5.36 -1.58 -34.82
C THR A 69 -3.89 -1.61 -34.41
N ASP A 70 -3.48 -0.84 -33.41
CA ASP A 70 -2.12 -0.82 -32.88
C ASP A 70 -1.76 -2.09 -32.06
N HIS A 71 -2.75 -2.91 -31.70
CA HIS A 71 -2.54 -4.20 -31.02
C HIS A 71 -2.64 -5.41 -31.96
N LEU A 72 -2.71 -5.16 -33.27
CA LEU A 72 -2.82 -6.22 -34.27
C LEU A 72 -1.55 -7.07 -34.28
N ALA A 73 -1.73 -8.39 -34.15
CA ALA A 73 -0.68 -9.38 -34.24
C ALA A 73 -0.35 -9.62 -35.72
N ILE A 74 0.38 -8.71 -36.36
CA ILE A 74 0.60 -8.72 -37.82
C ILE A 74 1.20 -10.04 -38.28
N SER A 75 2.20 -10.57 -37.58
CA SER A 75 2.89 -11.80 -37.97
C SER A 75 1.96 -13.02 -37.93
N GLU A 76 1.18 -13.14 -36.87
CA GLU A 76 0.23 -14.23 -36.66
C GLU A 76 -0.96 -14.11 -37.62
N SER A 77 -1.44 -12.89 -37.86
CA SER A 77 -2.52 -12.62 -38.81
C SER A 77 -2.11 -12.95 -40.26
N LEU A 78 -0.89 -12.58 -40.66
CA LEU A 78 -0.34 -12.92 -41.98
C LEU A 78 -0.15 -14.43 -42.13
N ARG A 79 0.29 -15.11 -41.05
CA ARG A 79 0.41 -16.57 -41.04
C ARG A 79 -0.96 -17.23 -41.22
N ASN A 80 -2.00 -16.77 -40.54
CA ASN A 80 -3.35 -17.30 -40.68
C ASN A 80 -3.89 -17.06 -42.09
N ALA A 81 -3.67 -15.88 -42.66
CA ALA A 81 -4.05 -15.57 -44.04
C ALA A 81 -3.42 -16.52 -45.06
N GLN A 82 -2.13 -16.81 -44.91
CA GLN A 82 -1.44 -17.78 -45.78
C GLN A 82 -1.95 -19.21 -45.61
N ILE A 83 -2.32 -19.59 -44.38
CA ILE A 83 -2.91 -20.92 -44.11
C ILE A 83 -4.29 -21.04 -44.76
N ASN A 84 -5.11 -19.99 -44.70
CA ASN A 84 -6.50 -20.03 -45.15
C ASN A 84 -6.66 -19.79 -46.67
N HIS A 85 -5.84 -18.92 -47.27
CA HIS A 85 -5.98 -18.48 -48.67
C HIS A 85 -4.83 -18.91 -49.58
N GLY A 86 -3.77 -19.51 -49.05
CA GLY A 86 -2.62 -19.97 -49.81
C GLY A 86 -1.54 -18.90 -50.01
N ILE A 87 -0.53 -19.22 -50.84
CA ILE A 87 0.71 -18.42 -50.98
C ILE A 87 0.79 -17.67 -52.32
N ASP A 88 -0.05 -18.05 -53.29
CA ASP A 88 0.05 -17.57 -54.67
C ASP A 88 -0.52 -16.14 -54.83
N GLU A 89 -1.64 -15.84 -54.15
CA GLU A 89 -2.23 -14.50 -54.12
C GLU A 89 -2.45 -14.05 -52.67
N PHE A 90 -2.00 -12.83 -52.33
CA PHE A 90 -2.19 -12.28 -51.00
C PHE A 90 -3.64 -11.85 -50.79
N TYR A 91 -4.37 -12.61 -49.97
CA TYR A 91 -5.73 -12.31 -49.56
C TYR A 91 -5.82 -12.34 -48.04
N LEU A 92 -6.31 -11.25 -47.44
CA LEU A 92 -6.43 -11.08 -45.98
C LEU A 92 -7.88 -10.72 -45.64
N THR A 93 -8.52 -11.53 -44.81
CA THR A 93 -9.88 -11.32 -44.34
C THR A 93 -9.90 -11.00 -42.85
N GLN A 94 -11.04 -10.52 -42.35
CA GLN A 94 -11.20 -10.23 -40.92
C GLN A 94 -11.00 -11.47 -40.04
N GLU A 95 -11.34 -12.66 -40.54
CA GLU A 95 -11.21 -13.94 -39.82
C GLU A 95 -9.75 -14.36 -39.61
N ASP A 96 -8.83 -13.81 -40.42
CA ASP A 96 -7.40 -14.05 -40.30
C ASP A 96 -6.75 -13.13 -39.25
N LEU A 97 -7.43 -12.06 -38.84
CA LEU A 97 -6.88 -11.04 -37.95
C LEU A 97 -6.89 -11.52 -36.50
N GLU A 98 -5.72 -11.46 -35.87
CA GLU A 98 -5.55 -11.69 -34.44
C GLU A 98 -5.09 -10.42 -33.73
N ILE A 99 -5.56 -10.26 -32.49
CA ILE A 99 -5.17 -9.18 -31.58
C ILE A 99 -4.37 -9.80 -30.44
N ARG A 100 -3.25 -9.17 -30.08
CA ARG A 100 -2.56 -9.49 -28.83
C ARG A 100 -3.38 -8.96 -27.68
N GLU A 101 -3.77 -9.85 -26.76
CA GLU A 101 -4.44 -9.42 -25.54
C GLU A 101 -3.50 -8.50 -24.74
N THR A 102 -4.08 -7.50 -24.08
CA THR A 102 -3.34 -6.65 -23.15
C THR A 102 -3.84 -6.93 -21.74
N HIS A 103 -2.95 -7.31 -20.83
CA HIS A 103 -3.32 -7.40 -19.43
C HIS A 103 -3.38 -5.98 -18.84
N PHE A 104 -4.52 -5.64 -18.24
CA PHE A 104 -4.62 -4.48 -17.37
C PHE A 104 -3.93 -4.80 -16.03
N GLN A 105 -2.59 -4.86 -16.02
CA GLN A 105 -1.87 -4.75 -14.76
C GLN A 105 -1.80 -3.29 -14.38
N SER A 106 -2.81 -2.87 -13.64
CA SER A 106 -2.96 -1.51 -13.14
C SER A 106 -1.84 -1.25 -12.11
N GLN A 107 -0.67 -0.85 -12.58
CA GLN A 107 0.47 -0.56 -11.71
C GLN A 107 0.01 0.40 -10.59
N MET A 108 0.35 0.08 -9.35
CA MET A 108 -0.05 0.84 -8.18
C MET A 108 1.15 1.60 -7.62
N SER A 109 0.90 2.84 -7.18
CA SER A 109 1.85 3.58 -6.36
C SER A 109 1.36 3.62 -4.93
N THR A 110 2.13 3.03 -4.02
CA THR A 110 1.78 2.92 -2.61
C THR A 110 2.72 3.76 -1.77
N VAL A 111 2.17 4.60 -0.88
CA VAL A 111 2.92 5.18 0.23
C VAL A 111 2.54 4.46 1.52
N LEU A 112 3.52 3.88 2.21
CA LEU A 112 3.38 3.33 3.55
C LEU A 112 3.82 4.38 4.58
N MET A 113 2.90 4.81 5.43
CA MET A 113 3.11 5.77 6.50
C MET A 113 3.14 5.06 7.85
N ILE A 114 4.18 5.33 8.64
CA ILE A 114 4.35 4.72 9.97
C ILE A 114 4.42 5.83 11.03
N ASP A 115 3.54 5.75 12.01
CA ASP A 115 3.54 6.62 13.17
C ASP A 115 4.70 6.29 14.11
N ILE A 116 5.48 7.31 14.48
CA ILE A 116 6.59 7.22 15.45
C ILE A 116 6.40 8.17 16.64
N SER A 117 5.16 8.64 16.83
CA SER A 117 4.77 9.50 17.94
C SER A 117 4.85 8.78 19.29
N HIS A 118 4.95 9.57 20.36
CA HIS A 118 5.07 9.05 21.72
C HIS A 118 3.89 8.16 22.14
N SER A 119 2.71 8.34 21.53
CA SER A 119 1.53 7.53 21.82
C SER A 119 1.72 6.05 21.45
N MET A 120 2.65 5.74 20.55
CA MET A 120 2.99 4.37 20.13
C MET A 120 3.69 3.52 21.22
N ILE A 121 4.11 4.11 22.34
CA ILE A 121 4.68 3.41 23.51
C ILE A 121 3.99 3.78 24.83
N LEU A 122 2.92 4.57 24.76
CA LEU A 122 2.29 5.15 25.93
C LEU A 122 1.45 4.10 26.68
N TYR A 123 1.27 4.32 27.99
CA TYR A 123 0.54 3.40 28.88
C TYR A 123 1.15 1.99 29.00
N GLY A 124 2.46 1.85 28.73
CA GLY A 124 3.15 0.56 28.84
C GLY A 124 2.83 -0.42 27.71
N GLU A 125 2.15 0.04 26.66
CA GLU A 125 1.83 -0.77 25.48
C GLU A 125 2.82 -0.48 24.35
N ASP A 126 3.60 -1.48 23.95
CA ASP A 126 4.48 -1.39 22.78
C ASP A 126 3.67 -1.62 21.49
N ARG A 127 3.24 -0.52 20.85
CA ARG A 127 2.51 -0.54 19.56
C ARG A 127 3.46 -0.37 18.37
N ILE A 128 4.68 0.15 18.60
CA ILE A 128 5.67 0.31 17.53
C ILE A 128 6.22 -1.03 17.05
N THR A 129 6.47 -2.00 17.94
CA THR A 129 6.94 -3.32 17.55
C THR A 129 5.97 -4.06 16.62
N PRO A 130 4.67 -4.17 16.93
CA PRO A 130 3.71 -4.73 15.97
C PRO A 130 3.62 -3.87 14.70
N ALA A 131 3.68 -2.53 14.78
CA ALA A 131 3.69 -1.66 13.60
C ALA A 131 4.83 -1.99 12.62
N LYS A 132 6.05 -2.18 13.13
CA LYS A 132 7.22 -2.58 12.32
C LYS A 132 6.97 -3.91 11.61
N LYS A 133 6.40 -4.90 12.30
CA LYS A 133 6.06 -6.20 11.71
C LYS A 133 5.03 -6.05 10.59
N VAL A 134 3.97 -5.25 10.79
CA VAL A 134 2.96 -4.96 9.76
C VAL A 134 3.62 -4.31 8.56
N ALA A 135 4.43 -3.28 8.79
CA ALA A 135 5.11 -2.52 7.76
C ALA A 135 6.02 -3.41 6.90
N MET A 136 6.85 -4.23 7.54
CA MET A 136 7.73 -5.18 6.86
C MET A 136 6.95 -6.23 6.07
N ALA A 137 5.87 -6.79 6.65
CA ALA A 137 5.02 -7.77 6.00
C ALA A 137 4.33 -7.18 4.76
N LEU A 138 3.79 -5.96 4.85
CA LEU A 138 3.18 -5.26 3.73
C LEU A 138 4.19 -4.93 2.64
N ALA A 139 5.38 -4.44 3.01
CA ALA A 139 6.43 -4.12 2.07
C ALA A 139 6.88 -5.37 1.29
N GLU A 140 7.12 -6.47 1.99
CA GLU A 140 7.47 -7.76 1.37
C GLU A 140 6.33 -8.26 0.48
N MET A 141 5.08 -8.16 0.92
CA MET A 141 3.92 -8.56 0.11
C MET A 141 3.85 -7.79 -1.20
N ILE A 142 4.01 -6.47 -1.15
CA ILE A 142 3.96 -5.60 -2.32
C ILE A 142 5.11 -5.93 -3.27
N GLN A 143 6.35 -5.98 -2.76
CA GLN A 143 7.53 -6.23 -3.58
C GLN A 143 7.55 -7.63 -4.21
N THR A 144 7.02 -8.64 -3.52
CA THR A 144 7.05 -10.03 -4.02
C THR A 144 5.87 -10.36 -4.93
N GLN A 145 4.67 -9.84 -4.67
CA GLN A 145 3.47 -10.13 -5.47
C GLN A 145 3.30 -9.17 -6.64
N TYR A 146 3.82 -7.95 -6.54
CA TYR A 146 3.59 -6.88 -7.52
C TYR A 146 4.91 -6.19 -7.89
N ALA A 147 5.75 -6.89 -8.65
CA ALA A 147 7.10 -6.41 -9.01
C ALA A 147 7.12 -5.07 -9.80
N LYS A 148 6.02 -4.72 -10.48
CA LYS A 148 5.86 -3.46 -11.22
C LYS A 148 5.30 -2.31 -10.36
N ASP A 149 4.90 -2.58 -9.12
CA ASP A 149 4.36 -1.56 -8.21
C ASP A 149 5.48 -0.76 -7.55
N THR A 150 5.16 0.48 -7.17
CA THR A 150 6.09 1.32 -6.41
C THR A 150 5.66 1.39 -4.95
N LEU A 151 6.66 1.36 -4.06
CA LEU A 151 6.47 1.50 -2.62
C LEU A 151 7.41 2.58 -2.10
N ASP A 152 6.83 3.65 -1.55
CA ASP A 152 7.54 4.68 -0.80
C ASP A 152 7.20 4.54 0.68
N ILE A 153 8.19 4.65 1.57
CA ILE A 153 7.97 4.54 3.01
C ILE A 153 8.25 5.90 3.65
N ILE A 154 7.33 6.36 4.48
CA ILE A 154 7.49 7.58 5.28
C ILE A 154 7.19 7.29 6.74
N VAL A 155 7.84 8.06 7.60
CA VAL A 155 7.48 8.12 9.02
C VAL A 155 6.92 9.50 9.33
N PHE A 156 6.06 9.58 10.35
CA PHE A 156 5.53 10.85 10.82
C PHE A 156 5.47 10.91 12.35
N GLY A 157 5.85 12.08 12.86
CA GLY A 157 5.76 12.49 14.25
C GLY A 157 5.32 13.96 14.29
N ASN A 158 6.19 14.88 14.72
CA ASN A 158 5.91 16.33 14.60
C ASN A 158 5.94 16.81 13.13
N ASP A 159 6.83 16.22 12.33
CA ASP A 159 6.90 16.36 10.87
C ASP A 159 6.96 14.96 10.24
N ALA A 160 7.07 14.89 8.92
CA ALA A 160 7.19 13.64 8.18
C ALA A 160 8.39 13.65 7.22
N TRP A 161 9.03 12.49 7.05
CA TRP A 161 10.15 12.29 6.12
C TRP A 161 10.15 10.87 5.54
N GLN A 162 10.84 10.70 4.41
CA GLN A 162 11.03 9.40 3.76
C GLN A 162 12.13 8.61 4.45
N ILE A 163 11.95 7.29 4.50
CA ILE A 163 12.94 6.32 4.97
C ILE A 163 13.04 5.17 3.97
N GLU A 164 14.09 4.36 4.09
CA GLU A 164 14.21 3.13 3.33
C GLU A 164 13.61 1.95 4.09
N LEU A 165 13.29 0.86 3.37
CA LEU A 165 12.74 -0.35 3.97
C LEU A 165 13.69 -0.96 5.01
N LYS A 166 15.00 -0.85 4.80
CA LYS A 166 16.02 -1.33 5.74
C LYS A 166 15.98 -0.61 7.08
N ASP A 167 15.42 0.60 7.14
CA ASP A 167 15.37 1.40 8.36
C ASP A 167 14.19 1.01 9.27
N VAL A 168 13.15 0.38 8.70
CA VAL A 168 11.90 0.02 9.40
C VAL A 168 12.11 -0.77 10.69
N PRO A 169 12.95 -1.83 10.74
CA PRO A 169 13.20 -2.59 11.97
C PRO A 169 13.77 -1.74 13.11
N TYR A 170 14.54 -0.70 12.76
CA TYR A 170 15.28 0.13 13.71
C TYR A 170 14.52 1.39 14.12
N LEU A 171 13.30 1.60 13.62
CA LEU A 171 12.51 2.76 13.98
C LEU A 171 12.35 2.88 15.50
N GLN A 172 12.59 4.07 16.02
CA GLN A 172 12.41 4.37 17.43
C GLN A 172 11.31 5.40 17.57
N VAL A 173 10.55 5.26 18.65
CA VAL A 173 9.56 6.27 19.03
C VAL A 173 10.29 7.43 19.68
N GLY A 174 10.00 8.63 19.20
CA GLY A 174 10.54 9.86 19.77
C GLY A 174 9.53 10.57 20.68
N PRO A 175 9.93 11.66 21.37
CA PRO A 175 9.02 12.54 22.10
C PRO A 175 8.22 13.43 21.13
N TYR A 176 7.61 12.80 20.13
CA TYR A 176 6.86 13.45 19.07
C TYR A 176 5.36 13.37 19.33
N HIS A 177 4.63 14.35 18.82
CA HIS A 177 3.19 14.29 18.68
C HIS A 177 2.80 13.60 17.37
N THR A 178 1.51 13.43 17.15
CA THR A 178 0.95 12.76 15.97
C THR A 178 0.49 13.81 14.96
N ASN A 179 1.35 14.18 14.00
CA ASN A 179 1.02 15.09 12.91
C ASN A 179 0.66 14.32 11.64
N THR A 180 -0.53 13.71 11.64
CA THR A 180 -1.08 12.99 10.48
C THR A 180 -1.18 13.87 9.24
N VAL A 181 -1.41 15.18 9.42
CA VAL A 181 -1.47 16.15 8.31
C VAL A 181 -0.14 16.22 7.57
N ALA A 182 0.98 16.35 8.28
CA ALA A 182 2.31 16.38 7.65
C ALA A 182 2.61 15.08 6.89
N GLY A 183 2.26 13.93 7.48
CA GLY A 183 2.41 12.64 6.83
C GLY A 183 1.61 12.54 5.53
N LEU A 184 0.33 12.90 5.55
CA LEU A 184 -0.54 12.87 4.39
C LEU A 184 -0.10 13.86 3.30
N GLU A 185 0.32 15.08 3.67
CA GLU A 185 0.84 16.06 2.72
C GLU A 185 2.10 15.55 2.00
N LEU A 186 3.01 14.91 2.75
CA LEU A 186 4.20 14.29 2.16
C LEU A 186 3.83 13.11 1.25
N ALA A 187 2.94 12.22 1.70
CA ALA A 187 2.47 11.09 0.90
C ALA A 187 1.83 11.55 -0.41
N MET A 188 0.96 12.55 -0.36
CA MET A 188 0.36 13.15 -1.56
C MET A 188 1.41 13.78 -2.48
N LYS A 189 2.43 14.45 -1.92
CA LYS A 189 3.53 15.04 -2.71
C LYS A 189 4.33 13.96 -3.45
N ILE A 190 4.59 12.83 -2.81
CA ILE A 190 5.27 11.67 -3.40
C ILE A 190 4.41 11.06 -4.50
N LEU A 191 3.16 10.73 -4.18
CA LEU A 191 2.20 10.11 -5.12
C LEU A 191 1.92 10.99 -6.33
N ARG A 192 1.95 12.32 -6.18
CA ARG A 192 1.79 13.25 -7.32
C ARG A 192 2.92 13.12 -8.35
N LYS A 193 4.14 12.76 -7.93
CA LYS A 193 5.29 12.57 -8.84
C LYS A 193 5.25 11.23 -9.57
N ARG A 194 4.47 10.26 -9.08
CA ARG A 194 4.34 8.93 -9.69
C ARG A 194 3.41 9.00 -10.90
N LYS A 195 3.84 8.38 -12.01
CA LYS A 195 3.10 8.32 -13.29
C LYS A 195 1.88 7.40 -13.22
N ASN A 196 1.91 6.40 -12.34
CA ASN A 196 0.85 5.40 -12.24
C ASN A 196 -0.48 6.07 -11.86
N PRO A 197 -1.59 5.75 -12.55
CA PRO A 197 -2.89 6.35 -12.27
C PRO A 197 -3.45 5.85 -10.92
N ASN A 198 -3.17 4.61 -10.56
CA ASN A 198 -3.62 4.03 -9.30
C ASN A 198 -2.65 4.39 -8.17
N LYS A 199 -3.20 4.99 -7.12
CA LYS A 199 -2.44 5.51 -5.98
C LYS A 199 -3.13 5.10 -4.71
N GLN A 200 -2.39 4.72 -3.68
CA GLN A 200 -2.96 4.38 -2.38
C GLN A 200 -2.01 4.75 -1.25
N ILE A 201 -2.59 4.92 -0.05
CA ILE A 201 -1.84 5.17 1.18
C ILE A 201 -2.19 4.07 2.18
N PHE A 202 -1.17 3.45 2.74
CA PHE A 202 -1.29 2.60 3.93
C PHE A 202 -0.78 3.39 5.12
N MET A 203 -1.57 3.50 6.18
CA MET A 203 -1.22 4.27 7.37
C MET A 203 -1.26 3.36 8.60
N ILE A 204 -0.15 3.24 9.32
CA ILE A 204 -0.08 2.52 10.59
C ILE A 204 0.04 3.54 11.71
N THR A 205 -0.93 3.56 12.62
CA THR A 205 -1.02 4.54 13.72
C THR A 205 -1.87 3.99 14.85
N ASP A 206 -1.82 4.60 16.03
CA ASP A 206 -2.78 4.38 17.09
C ASP A 206 -4.00 5.33 17.01
N GLY A 207 -4.00 6.26 16.04
CA GLY A 207 -5.21 6.86 15.47
C GLY A 207 -5.46 8.32 15.82
N LYS A 208 -4.82 8.90 16.86
CA LYS A 208 -5.17 10.26 17.30
C LYS A 208 -4.25 11.33 16.71
N PRO A 209 -4.70 12.22 15.83
CA PRO A 209 -3.91 13.39 15.48
C PRO A 209 -3.87 14.35 16.69
N THR A 210 -2.67 14.74 17.09
CA THR A 210 -2.42 15.61 18.27
C THR A 210 -1.57 16.83 17.93
N CYS A 211 -1.14 16.97 16.69
CA CYS A 211 -0.32 18.10 16.22
C CYS A 211 -0.65 18.49 14.77
N ILE A 212 -0.59 19.79 14.50
CA ILE A 212 -0.54 20.36 13.14
C ILE A 212 0.48 21.49 13.09
N LYS A 213 1.01 21.76 11.90
CA LYS A 213 1.90 22.90 11.67
C LYS A 213 1.09 24.14 11.30
N LYS A 214 1.29 25.26 12.01
CA LYS A 214 0.72 26.58 11.69
C LYS A 214 1.86 27.56 11.43
N GLY A 215 2.16 27.81 10.16
CA GLY A 215 3.33 28.59 9.74
C GLY A 215 4.64 27.92 10.20
N LYS A 216 5.42 28.61 11.04
CA LYS A 216 6.68 28.08 11.62
C LYS A 216 6.50 27.39 12.97
N LYS A 217 5.30 27.40 13.56
CA LYS A 217 5.03 26.85 14.91
C LYS A 217 4.20 25.57 14.82
N TYR A 218 4.35 24.71 15.83
CA TYR A 218 3.48 23.54 16.02
C TYR A 218 2.33 23.91 16.94
N TYR A 219 1.11 23.66 16.48
CA TYR A 219 -0.09 23.70 17.30
C TYR A 219 -0.35 22.26 17.79
N LYS A 220 -0.22 22.05 19.10
CA LYS A 220 -0.28 20.73 19.74
C LYS A 220 -1.36 20.70 20.80
N ASN A 221 -2.13 19.63 20.82
CA ASN A 221 -3.05 19.34 21.89
C ASN A 221 -3.17 17.81 22.04
N SER A 222 -2.52 17.29 23.08
CA SER A 222 -2.55 15.85 23.38
C SER A 222 -3.83 15.44 24.12
N PHE A 223 -4.58 16.39 24.69
CA PHE A 223 -5.78 16.14 25.49
C PHE A 223 -7.04 16.21 24.63
N GLY A 224 -7.85 15.14 24.63
CA GLY A 224 -9.11 15.09 23.87
C GLY A 224 -8.95 15.28 22.34
N LEU A 225 -10.06 15.34 21.62
CA LEU A 225 -10.07 15.60 20.18
C LEU A 225 -10.13 17.12 19.94
N ASP A 226 -8.99 17.73 19.65
CA ASP A 226 -8.93 19.14 19.29
C ASP A 226 -9.57 19.39 17.93
N ARG A 227 -10.66 20.18 17.90
CA ARG A 227 -11.44 20.43 16.68
C ARG A 227 -10.60 21.01 15.56
N SER A 228 -9.61 21.87 15.84
CA SER A 228 -8.77 22.46 14.80
C SER A 228 -7.87 21.41 14.14
N ILE A 229 -7.36 20.45 14.92
CA ILE A 229 -6.47 19.38 14.44
C ILE A 229 -7.27 18.33 13.67
N VAL A 230 -8.38 17.89 14.26
CA VAL A 230 -9.29 16.91 13.66
C VAL A 230 -9.84 17.42 12.33
N ASN A 231 -10.42 18.62 12.30
CA ASN A 231 -10.99 19.17 11.07
C ASN A 231 -9.96 19.30 9.94
N ARG A 232 -8.72 19.68 10.28
CA ARG A 232 -7.66 19.77 9.27
C ARG A 232 -7.28 18.40 8.73
N THR A 233 -7.23 17.39 9.59
CA THR A 233 -6.91 16.00 9.23
C THR A 233 -8.01 15.42 8.33
N LEU A 234 -9.28 15.59 8.70
CA LEU A 234 -10.43 15.15 7.91
C LEU A 234 -10.54 15.87 6.57
N ALA A 235 -10.27 17.18 6.52
CA ALA A 235 -10.26 17.94 5.27
C ALA A 235 -9.21 17.39 4.28
N LEU A 236 -8.05 16.95 4.79
CA LEU A 236 -7.03 16.34 3.96
C LEU A 236 -7.41 14.92 3.51
N ALA A 237 -8.07 14.14 4.38
CA ALA A 237 -8.65 12.84 4.02
C ALA A 237 -9.67 12.97 2.87
N MET A 238 -10.52 14.01 2.93
CA MET A 238 -11.47 14.35 1.87
C MET A 238 -10.75 14.76 0.57
N LYS A 239 -9.64 15.49 0.68
CA LYS A 239 -8.82 15.84 -0.48
C LYS A 239 -8.20 14.60 -1.13
N CYS A 240 -7.69 13.65 -0.34
CA CYS A 240 -7.21 12.36 -0.86
C CYS A 240 -8.33 11.61 -1.60
N ARG A 241 -9.55 11.60 -1.06
CA ARG A 241 -10.72 11.01 -1.74
C ARG A 241 -11.00 11.65 -3.10
N LYS A 242 -11.02 12.99 -3.18
CA LYS A 242 -11.23 13.71 -4.44
C LYS A 242 -10.14 13.41 -5.49
N LEU A 243 -8.94 13.04 -5.03
CA LEU A 243 -7.82 12.65 -5.89
C LEU A 243 -7.77 11.14 -6.17
N ASN A 244 -8.80 10.39 -5.79
CA ASN A 244 -8.85 8.92 -5.90
C ASN A 244 -7.67 8.21 -5.22
N ILE A 245 -7.22 8.74 -4.08
CA ILE A 245 -6.19 8.13 -3.23
C ILE A 245 -6.89 7.51 -2.00
N PRO A 246 -7.29 6.22 -2.06
CA PRO A 246 -7.78 5.50 -0.89
C PRO A 246 -6.70 5.38 0.18
N ILE A 247 -7.12 5.55 1.43
CA ILE A 247 -6.31 5.39 2.62
C ILE A 247 -6.79 4.13 3.34
N THR A 248 -5.86 3.21 3.59
CA THR A 248 -6.10 2.04 4.45
C THR A 248 -5.37 2.25 5.77
N THR A 249 -6.13 2.35 6.85
CA THR A 249 -5.60 2.58 8.19
C THR A 249 -5.47 1.27 8.94
N PHE A 250 -4.27 0.97 9.42
CA PHE A 250 -3.97 -0.12 10.35
C PHE A 250 -3.85 0.47 11.74
N MET A 251 -4.92 0.35 12.52
CA MET A 251 -5.00 0.85 13.87
C MET A 251 -4.51 -0.22 14.86
N ILE A 252 -3.53 0.13 15.68
CA ILE A 252 -2.95 -0.73 16.71
C ILE A 252 -3.32 -0.20 18.10
N ALA A 253 -4.62 -0.16 18.41
CA ALA A 253 -5.12 0.26 19.72
C ALA A 253 -6.53 -0.30 19.97
N LYS A 254 -6.91 -0.39 21.25
CA LYS A 254 -8.23 -0.85 21.71
C LYS A 254 -9.14 0.27 22.21
N ASP A 255 -8.67 1.52 22.18
CA ASP A 255 -9.41 2.66 22.72
C ASP A 255 -10.65 2.97 21.86
N PRO A 256 -11.88 2.88 22.42
CA PRO A 256 -13.12 3.15 21.69
C PRO A 256 -13.19 4.55 21.07
N TYR A 257 -12.61 5.57 21.70
CA TYR A 257 -12.63 6.94 21.17
C TYR A 257 -11.71 7.08 19.96
N LEU A 258 -10.57 6.39 19.96
CA LEU A 258 -9.66 6.36 18.82
C LEU A 258 -10.29 5.61 17.65
N VAL A 259 -11.04 4.55 17.93
CA VAL A 259 -11.82 3.82 16.92
C VAL A 259 -12.85 4.74 16.26
N GLN A 260 -13.57 5.57 17.03
CA GLN A 260 -14.53 6.51 16.47
C GLN A 260 -13.90 7.51 15.50
N PHE A 261 -12.74 8.08 15.86
CA PHE A 261 -12.03 8.98 14.96
C PHE A 261 -11.56 8.26 13.69
N VAL A 262 -10.99 7.06 13.82
CA VAL A 262 -10.54 6.29 12.65
C VAL A 262 -11.71 5.89 11.76
N ASP A 263 -12.86 5.53 12.33
CA ASP A 263 -14.10 5.28 11.61
C ASP A 263 -14.54 6.53 10.83
N GLU A 264 -14.58 7.71 11.45
CA GLU A 264 -14.92 8.98 10.80
C GLU A 264 -13.93 9.31 9.66
N PHE A 265 -12.63 9.23 9.95
CA PHE A 265 -11.57 9.48 8.97
C PHE A 265 -11.70 8.54 7.76
N THR A 266 -11.94 7.27 8.01
CA THR A 266 -12.08 6.24 6.98
C THR A 266 -13.35 6.48 6.14
N ASN A 267 -14.45 6.87 6.77
CA ASN A 267 -15.70 7.26 6.10
C ASN A 267 -15.50 8.48 5.18
N VAL A 268 -14.85 9.53 5.67
CA VAL A 268 -14.57 10.75 4.89
C VAL A 268 -13.73 10.44 3.67
N ASN A 269 -12.69 9.61 3.83
CA ASN A 269 -11.83 9.19 2.72
C ASN A 269 -12.50 8.16 1.77
N ASN A 270 -13.52 7.44 2.23
CA ASN A 270 -14.05 6.22 1.58
C ASN A 270 -12.97 5.12 1.48
N GLY A 271 -12.20 4.98 2.57
CA GLY A 271 -11.07 4.06 2.70
C GLY A 271 -11.42 2.75 3.41
N LYS A 272 -10.40 2.12 3.99
CA LYS A 272 -10.56 0.89 4.79
C LYS A 272 -9.85 1.04 6.14
N ALA A 273 -10.37 0.37 7.15
CA ALA A 273 -9.73 0.31 8.46
C ALA A 273 -9.57 -1.14 8.94
N PHE A 274 -8.40 -1.42 9.48
CA PHE A 274 -7.99 -2.69 10.06
C PHE A 274 -7.64 -2.45 11.52
N TYR A 275 -8.39 -3.08 12.43
CA TYR A 275 -8.16 -2.96 13.86
C TYR A 275 -7.44 -4.19 14.37
N SER A 276 -6.22 -4.03 14.87
CA SER A 276 -5.41 -5.11 15.44
C SER A 276 -5.40 -5.02 16.97
N SER A 277 -5.46 -6.18 17.63
CA SER A 277 -5.14 -6.28 19.04
C SER A 277 -3.62 -6.40 19.25
N LEU A 278 -3.13 -5.97 20.42
CA LEU A 278 -1.70 -6.07 20.79
C LEU A 278 -1.12 -7.49 20.74
N LYS A 279 -1.98 -8.53 20.77
CA LYS A 279 -1.58 -9.95 20.76
C LYS A 279 -1.25 -10.48 19.36
N GLY A 280 -1.49 -9.69 18.32
CA GLY A 280 -1.09 -10.03 16.95
C GLY A 280 -2.16 -9.70 15.91
N LEU A 281 -1.73 -9.72 14.65
CA LEU A 281 -2.53 -9.40 13.47
C LEU A 281 -3.51 -10.52 13.06
N GLY A 282 -3.61 -11.61 13.82
CA GLY A 282 -4.49 -12.74 13.49
C GLY A 282 -5.98 -12.40 13.62
N GLU A 283 -6.34 -11.41 14.43
CA GLU A 283 -7.71 -10.97 14.69
C GLU A 283 -7.92 -9.54 14.18
N TYR A 284 -8.05 -9.40 12.87
CA TYR A 284 -8.43 -8.11 12.28
C TYR A 284 -9.93 -8.00 12.16
N ILE A 285 -10.52 -7.04 12.86
CA ILE A 285 -11.85 -6.55 12.50
C ILE A 285 -11.68 -5.72 11.22
N PHE A 286 -12.24 -6.22 10.12
CA PHE A 286 -12.21 -5.55 8.82
C PHE A 286 -13.44 -4.66 8.68
N LEU A 287 -13.18 -3.36 8.51
CA LEU A 287 -14.18 -2.35 8.20
C LEU A 287 -13.93 -1.79 6.80
N ASP A 288 -14.80 -2.19 5.87
CA ASP A 288 -14.82 -1.67 4.48
C ASP A 288 -16.07 -0.84 4.25
N TYR A 289 -15.85 0.48 4.21
CA TYR A 289 -16.91 1.46 4.04
C TYR A 289 -17.32 1.64 2.58
N LYS A 290 -16.51 1.18 1.61
CA LYS A 290 -16.88 1.18 0.19
C LYS A 290 -18.05 0.24 -0.10
N ASN A 291 -18.26 -0.78 0.74
CA ASN A 291 -19.28 -1.81 0.60
C ASN A 291 -20.29 -1.86 1.76
N ASN A 292 -20.23 -0.92 2.71
CA ASN A 292 -21.12 -0.85 3.88
C ASN A 292 -21.24 -2.17 4.68
N LYS A 293 -20.17 -2.99 4.72
CA LYS A 293 -20.18 -4.31 5.36
C LYS A 293 -19.21 -4.36 6.54
N ARG A 294 -19.77 -4.32 7.75
CA ARG A 294 -19.09 -4.75 8.99
C ARG A 294 -18.95 -6.27 8.98
N ARG A 295 -17.74 -6.80 8.82
CA ARG A 295 -17.45 -8.24 8.96
C ARG A 295 -16.43 -8.44 10.08
N LYS A 296 -16.90 -8.99 11.21
CA LYS A 296 -16.03 -9.63 12.20
C LYS A 296 -15.53 -10.94 11.58
N LYS A 297 -14.22 -11.16 11.56
CA LYS A 297 -13.59 -12.44 11.26
C LYS A 297 -12.70 -12.80 12.43
#